data_AF-A0A6C0LZX7-F1
#
_entry.id   AF-A0A6C0LZX7-F1
#
_cell.length_a   1.000
_cell.length_b   1.000
_cell.length_c   1.000
_cell.angle_alpha   90.00
_cell.angle_beta   90.00
_cell.angle_gamma   90.00
#
_symmetry.space_group_name_H-M   'P 1'
#
loop_
_entity.id
_entity.type
_entity.pdbx_description
1 polymer ?
#
loop_
_entity_poly.entity_id
_entity_poly.type
_entity_poly.pdbx_seq_one_letter_code
_entity_poly.pdbx_strand_id
1 'polypeptide(L)' 'MHKYLHRIGRSGRWGRKGSGVNFVTRRDFRKLKEIESYYGTTIPELPANFGLA' A
#
# COMPACT_ATOMS: atom_id res chain seq x y z
N MET A 1 7.96 10.36 1.69
CA MET A 1 6.70 9.71 2.13
C MET A 1 5.44 10.29 1.52
N HIS A 2 5.22 11.61 1.52
CA HIS A 2 3.98 12.24 1.06
C HIS A 2 3.42 11.73 -0.29
N LYS A 3 4.27 11.47 -1.30
CA LYS A 3 3.83 10.94 -2.62
C LYS A 3 3.06 9.62 -2.52
N TYR A 4 3.40 8.75 -1.57
CA TYR A 4 2.73 7.45 -1.43
C TYR A 4 1.26 7.65 -0.99
N LEU A 5 1.05 8.48 0.03
CA LEU A 5 -0.30 8.84 0.48
C LEU A 5 -1.12 9.54 -0.60
N HIS A 6 -0.52 10.41 -1.41
CA HIS A 6 -1.25 11.02 -2.54
C HIS A 6 -1.70 10.00 -3.59
N ARG A 7 -0.99 8.86 -3.75
CA ARG A 7 -1.35 7.81 -4.71
C ARG A 7 -2.42 6.86 -4.18
N ILE A 8 -2.28 6.42 -2.92
CA ILE A 8 -3.16 5.39 -2.35
C ILE A 8 -4.25 5.96 -1.43
N GLY A 9 -4.08 7.19 -0.96
CA GLY A 9 -5.01 7.84 -0.06
C GLY A 9 -6.36 8.09 -0.72
N ARG A 10 -7.42 7.94 0.07
CA ARG A 10 -8.80 8.23 -0.31
C ARG A 10 -9.34 9.30 0.64
N SER A 11 -10.10 10.25 0.13
CA SER A 11 -10.69 11.35 0.94
C SER A 11 -11.83 10.90 1.87
N GLY A 12 -12.07 9.59 2.05
CA GLY A 12 -13.00 9.04 3.05
C GLY A 12 -14.51 9.22 2.81
N ARG A 13 -14.94 9.91 1.74
CA ARG A 13 -16.35 10.34 1.58
C ARG A 13 -17.39 9.25 1.32
N TRP A 14 -16.99 8.04 0.89
CA TRP A 14 -17.95 7.02 0.42
C TRP A 14 -17.75 5.58 0.93
N GLY A 15 -16.95 5.37 1.98
CA GLY A 15 -16.88 4.06 2.67
C GLY A 15 -16.50 2.83 1.82
N ARG A 16 -16.12 3.01 0.55
CA ARG A 16 -15.74 1.92 -0.34
C ARG A 16 -14.34 1.41 0.02
N LYS A 17 -14.23 0.09 0.20
CA LYS A 17 -12.95 -0.61 0.33
C LYS A 17 -12.27 -0.67 -1.05
N GLY A 18 -10.96 -0.51 -1.08
CA GLY A 18 -10.16 -0.61 -2.29
C GLY A 18 -8.80 -1.21 -1.97
N SER A 19 -8.19 -1.85 -2.98
CA SER A 19 -6.89 -2.51 -2.84
C SER A 19 -5.81 -1.74 -3.61
N GLY A 20 -4.62 -1.62 -3.01
CA GLY A 20 -3.43 -1.07 -3.67
C GLY A 20 -2.36 -2.16 -3.79
N VAL A 21 -1.90 -2.41 -5.02
CA VAL A 21 -0.81 -3.37 -5.29
C VAL A 21 0.47 -2.59 -5.60
N ASN A 22 1.55 -2.94 -4.90
CA ASN A 22 2.86 -2.33 -5.10
C ASN A 22 3.78 -3.30 -5.83
N PHE A 23 4.26 -2.91 -7.00
CA PHE A 23 5.36 -3.59 -7.67
C PHE A 23 6.68 -3.07 -7.09
N VAL A 24 7.43 -3.95 -6.44
CA VAL A 24 8.68 -3.61 -5.77
C VAL A 24 9.81 -4.48 -6.27
N THR A 25 10.96 -3.87 -6.51
CA THR A 25 12.21 -4.62 -6.70
C THR A 25 12.95 -4.76 -5.37
N ARG A 26 14.02 -5.56 -5.32
CA ARG A 26 14.87 -5.69 -4.12
C ARG A 26 15.41 -4.35 -3.61
N ARG A 27 15.65 -3.40 -4.52
CA ARG A 27 16.16 -2.05 -4.17
C ARG A 27 15.09 -1.18 -3.52
N ASP A 28 13.82 -1.41 -3.84
CA ASP A 28 12.68 -0.63 -3.33
C ASP A 28 12.23 -1.09 -1.94
N PHE A 29 12.64 -2.28 -1.52
CA PHE A 29 12.17 -2.90 -0.26
C PHE A 29 12.46 -2.04 0.97
N ARG A 30 13.63 -1.38 1.03
CA ARG A 30 13.97 -0.46 2.13
C ARG A 30 12.98 0.69 2.22
N LYS A 31 12.58 1.25 1.08
CA LYS A 31 11.63 2.35 1.01
C LYS A 31 10.22 1.90 1.37
N LEU A 32 9.83 0.68 0.99
CA LEU A 32 8.57 0.07 1.41
C LEU A 32 8.50 -0.05 2.94
N LYS A 33 9.57 -0.54 3.59
CA LYS A 33 9.64 -0.63 5.07
C LYS A 33 9.60 0.74 5.75
N GLU A 34 10.22 1.74 5.15
CA GLU A 34 10.14 3.12 5.65
C GLU A 34 8.70 3.66 5.53
N ILE A 35 7.96 3.34 4.45
CA ILE A 35 6.54 3.71 4.29
C ILE A 35 5.69 3.07 5.39
N GLU A 36 5.85 1.76 5.61
CA GLU A 36 5.15 1.02 6.66
C GLU A 36 5.39 1.63 8.04
N SER A 37 6.66 1.86 8.40
CA SER A 37 7.04 2.45 9.68
C SER A 37 6.54 3.88 9.85
N TYR A 38 6.57 4.70 8.80
CA TYR A 38 6.17 6.11 8.87
C TYR A 38 4.67 6.26 9.07
N TYR A 39 3.85 5.45 8.38
CA TYR A 39 2.40 5.51 8.47
C TYR A 39 1.80 4.54 9.49
N GLY A 40 2.63 3.75 10.20
CA GLY A 40 2.16 2.74 11.15
C GLY A 40 1.25 1.69 10.52
N THR A 41 1.55 1.28 9.28
CA THR A 41 0.73 0.33 8.51
C THR A 41 1.53 -0.90 8.10
N THR A 42 0.84 -1.97 7.72
CA THR A 42 1.43 -3.18 7.17
C THR A 42 1.00 -3.36 5.72
N ILE A 43 1.97 -3.61 4.84
CA ILE A 43 1.81 -3.93 3.42
C ILE A 43 2.26 -5.39 3.26
N PRO A 44 1.35 -6.36 3.43
CA PRO A 44 1.69 -7.77 3.31
C PRO A 44 2.01 -8.14 1.86
N GLU A 45 2.69 -9.27 1.68
CA GLU A 45 2.84 -9.87 0.36
C GLU A 45 1.47 -10.20 -0.24
N LEU A 46 1.35 -10.07 -1.56
CA LEU A 46 0.12 -10.40 -2.26
C LEU A 46 -0.11 -11.92 -2.15
N PRO A 47 -1.25 -12.38 -1.60
CA PRO A 47 -1.53 -13.80 -1.49
C PRO A 47 -1.71 -14.43 -2.88
N ALA A 48 -1.35 -15.71 -3.01
CA ALA A 48 -1.54 -16.47 -4.25
C ALA A 48 -3.01 -16.49 -4.71
N ASN A 49 -3.93 -16.53 -3.75
CA ASN A 49 -5.36 -16.42 -3.99
C ASN A 49 -5.83 -14.99 -3.78
N PHE A 50 -5.56 -14.12 -4.75
CA PHE A 50 -6.08 -12.75 -4.74
C PHE A 50 -7.48 -12.73 -5.39
N GLY A 51 -8.51 -12.83 -4.56
CA GLY A 51 -9.90 -12.66 -5.01
C GLY A 51 -10.14 -11.22 -5.44
N LEU A 52 -10.36 -10.99 -6.73
CA LEU A 52 -10.97 -9.76 -7.23
C LEU A 52 -12.45 -9.81 -6.84
N ALA A 53 -12.78 -9.21 -5.68
CA ALA A 53 -14.15 -8.91 -5.31
C ALA A 53 -14.57 -7.55 -5.89
#